data_AF-A0A972WDZ2-F1
#
_entry.id   AF-A0A972WDZ2-F1
#
_cell.length_a   1.000
_cell.length_b   1.000
_cell.length_c   1.000
_cell.angle_alpha   90.00
_cell.angle_beta   90.00
_cell.angle_gamma   90.00
#
_symmetry.space_group_name_H-M   'P 1'
#
loop_
_entity.id
_entity.type
_entity.pdbx_description
1 polymer ?
#
loop_
_entity_poly.entity_id
_entity_poly.type
_entity_poly.pdbx_seq_one_letter_code
_entity_poly.pdbx_strand_id
1 'polypeptide(L)'
;MKANTQAIVNRNHQQGAVLIVGLLLLVVITVLAVSGMHTATTELAMARNDQTYENAFQAAETGLENALSRAPFSASGPPVVVTPTPTSYEVVTATIQFEDSTLVPDKAFSLGTGSGISAYHFNATSQAEYVISVGNDRNASAVHTQAFYVVGPSAPIF
;
A
#
# COMPACT_ATOMS: atom_id res chain seq x y z
N MET A 1 15.27 -89.92 -39.15
CA MET A 1 15.23 -88.50 -39.58
C MET A 1 13.86 -87.96 -39.14
N LYS A 2 13.66 -86.99 -38.24
CA LYS A 2 14.43 -85.85 -37.73
C LYS A 2 14.03 -85.59 -36.26
N ALA A 3 14.96 -85.13 -35.42
CA ALA A 3 14.65 -84.59 -34.09
C ALA A 3 14.22 -83.11 -34.24
N ASN A 4 13.07 -82.75 -33.68
CA ASN A 4 12.59 -81.36 -33.61
C ASN A 4 12.96 -80.79 -32.25
N THR A 5 14.11 -80.12 -32.19
CA THR A 5 14.54 -79.36 -31.01
C THR A 5 13.79 -78.03 -30.98
N GLN A 6 12.72 -77.97 -30.20
CA GLN A 6 12.02 -76.73 -29.88
C GLN A 6 12.91 -75.91 -28.93
N ALA A 7 13.49 -74.82 -29.43
CA ALA A 7 14.28 -73.91 -28.61
C ALA A 7 13.35 -73.22 -27.59
N ILE A 8 13.61 -73.47 -26.31
CA ILE A 8 12.89 -72.86 -25.20
C ILE A 8 13.29 -71.39 -25.15
N VAL A 9 12.39 -70.49 -25.56
CA VAL A 9 12.60 -69.04 -25.50
C VAL A 9 12.64 -68.63 -24.03
N ASN A 10 13.85 -68.32 -23.53
CA ASN A 10 14.04 -67.81 -22.18
C ASN A 10 13.44 -66.40 -22.06
N ARG A 11 12.28 -66.26 -21.41
CA ARG A 11 11.67 -64.97 -21.10
C ARG A 11 12.39 -64.37 -19.89
N ASN A 12 13.40 -63.55 -20.16
CA ASN A 12 14.08 -62.76 -19.13
C ASN A 12 13.06 -61.97 -18.28
N HIS A 13 13.12 -62.16 -16.97
CA HIS A 13 12.27 -61.53 -15.97
C HIS A 13 12.53 -60.02 -15.88
N GLN A 14 11.70 -59.19 -16.52
CA GLN A 14 11.69 -57.72 -16.34
C GLN A 14 10.79 -57.26 -15.18
N GLN A 15 10.83 -57.95 -14.04
CA GLN A 15 9.94 -57.67 -12.91
C GLN A 15 10.75 -57.10 -11.74
N GLY A 16 10.84 -55.76 -11.66
CA GLY A 16 11.43 -55.06 -10.52
C GLY A 16 11.68 -53.56 -10.73
N ALA A 17 11.99 -53.14 -11.96
CA ALA A 17 12.33 -51.75 -12.26
C ALA A 17 11.11 -50.79 -12.20
N VAL A 18 9.90 -51.29 -12.50
CA VAL A 18 8.68 -50.46 -12.58
C VAL A 18 8.34 -49.79 -11.25
N LEU A 19 8.48 -50.50 -10.12
CA LEU A 19 8.19 -49.94 -8.80
C LEU A 19 9.15 -48.79 -8.46
N ILE A 20 10.44 -48.97 -8.74
CA ILE A 20 11.49 -47.97 -8.48
C ILE A 20 11.25 -46.72 -9.34
N VAL A 21 10.96 -46.90 -10.62
CA VAL A 21 10.64 -45.79 -11.52
C VAL A 21 9.35 -45.07 -11.07
N GLY A 22 8.32 -45.81 -10.67
CA GLY A 22 7.09 -45.23 -10.12
C GLY A 22 7.32 -44.40 -8.85
N LEU A 23 8.14 -44.91 -7.92
CA LEU A 23 8.54 -44.17 -6.72
C LEU A 23 9.37 -42.92 -7.05
N LEU A 24 10.32 -43.01 -8.00
CA LEU A 24 11.10 -41.86 -8.44
C LEU A 24 10.21 -40.78 -9.06
N LEU A 25 9.30 -41.16 -9.95
CA LEU A 25 8.35 -40.22 -10.56
C LEU A 25 7.42 -39.61 -9.51
N LEU A 26 6.93 -40.39 -8.55
CA LEU A 26 6.11 -39.89 -7.45
C LEU A 26 6.88 -38.84 -6.63
N VAL A 27 8.14 -39.12 -6.28
CA VAL A 27 8.99 -38.16 -5.54
C VAL A 27 9.21 -36.89 -6.35
N VAL A 28 9.54 -37.01 -7.64
CA VAL A 28 9.74 -35.84 -8.52
C VAL A 28 8.48 -34.98 -8.58
N ILE A 29 7.31 -35.58 -8.82
CA ILE A 29 6.04 -34.84 -8.87
C ILE A 29 5.73 -34.20 -7.52
N THR A 30 5.99 -34.90 -6.41
CA THR A 30 5.77 -34.36 -5.06
C THR A 30 6.65 -33.14 -4.79
N VAL A 31 7.93 -33.20 -5.14
CA VAL A 31 8.86 -32.06 -4.98
C VAL A 31 8.43 -30.87 -5.84
N LEU A 32 8.02 -31.11 -7.09
CA LEU A 32 7.50 -30.06 -7.96
C LEU A 32 6.22 -29.43 -7.40
N ALA A 33 5.30 -30.25 -6.90
CA ALA A 33 4.06 -29.78 -6.28
C ALA A 33 4.33 -28.94 -5.03
N VAL A 34 5.21 -29.41 -4.13
CA VAL A 34 5.59 -28.68 -2.91
C VAL A 34 6.33 -27.38 -3.24
N SER A 35 7.22 -27.41 -4.23
CA SER A 35 7.92 -26.21 -4.70
C SER A 35 6.93 -25.17 -5.21
N GLY A 36 5.93 -25.57 -6.01
CA GLY A 36 4.89 -24.67 -6.50
C GLY A 36 4.05 -24.07 -5.37
N MET A 37 3.65 -24.87 -4.38
CA MET A 37 2.94 -24.37 -3.20
C MET A 37 3.79 -23.38 -2.40
N HIS A 38 5.09 -23.64 -2.23
CA HIS A 38 5.98 -22.73 -1.51
C HIS A 38 6.04 -21.35 -2.20
N THR A 39 6.20 -21.31 -3.52
CA THR A 39 6.13 -20.05 -4.28
C THR A 39 4.79 -19.33 -4.09
N ALA A 40 3.67 -20.05 -4.22
CA ALA A 40 2.34 -19.46 -4.04
C ALA A 40 2.15 -18.87 -2.62
N THR A 41 2.69 -19.52 -1.58
CA THR A 41 2.63 -18.97 -0.21
C THR A 41 3.41 -17.68 -0.05
N THR A 42 4.57 -17.56 -0.70
CA THR A 42 5.38 -16.33 -0.67
C THR A 42 4.72 -15.20 -1.45
N GLU A 43 4.15 -15.48 -2.62
CA GLU A 43 3.39 -14.51 -3.41
C GLU A 43 2.18 -14.00 -2.65
N LEU A 44 1.44 -14.88 -1.96
CA LEU A 44 0.33 -14.49 -1.11
C LEU A 44 0.77 -13.61 0.06
N ALA A 45 1.94 -13.88 0.65
CA ALA A 45 2.47 -13.04 1.73
C ALA A 45 2.84 -11.63 1.23
N MET A 46 3.47 -11.53 0.06
CA MET A 46 3.76 -10.23 -0.58
C MET A 46 2.48 -9.49 -0.96
N ALA A 47 1.51 -10.16 -1.60
CA ALA A 47 0.23 -9.57 -1.96
C ALA A 47 -0.54 -9.04 -0.73
N ARG A 48 -0.45 -9.73 0.41
CA ARG A 48 -1.02 -9.24 1.67
C ARG A 48 -0.32 -8.00 2.18
N ASN A 49 1.00 -7.94 2.12
CA ASN A 49 1.79 -6.77 2.53
C ASN A 49 1.47 -5.56 1.65
N ASP A 50 1.42 -5.76 0.33
CA ASP A 50 1.09 -4.72 -0.63
C ASP A 50 -0.34 -4.20 -0.41
N GLN A 51 -1.30 -5.09 -0.15
CA GLN A 51 -2.67 -4.70 0.18
C GLN A 51 -2.74 -3.87 1.47
N THR A 52 -2.00 -4.23 2.52
CA THR A 52 -2.00 -3.46 3.78
C THR A 52 -1.39 -2.08 3.59
N TYR A 53 -0.35 -1.96 2.77
CA TYR A 53 0.25 -0.68 2.43
C TYR A 53 -0.72 0.20 1.63
N GLU A 54 -1.35 -0.37 0.61
CA GLU A 54 -2.31 0.34 -0.24
C GLU A 54 -3.53 0.83 0.56
N ASN A 55 -4.02 0.02 1.52
CA ASN A 55 -5.09 0.45 2.42
C ASN A 55 -4.68 1.68 3.25
N ALA A 56 -3.46 1.69 3.81
CA ALA A 56 -2.96 2.83 4.56
C ALA A 56 -2.79 4.08 3.66
N PHE A 57 -2.35 3.89 2.42
CA PHE A 57 -2.22 4.97 1.44
C PHE A 57 -3.60 5.60 1.10
N GLN A 58 -4.59 4.77 0.77
CA GLN A 58 -5.95 5.24 0.47
C GLN A 58 -6.64 5.88 1.68
N ALA A 59 -6.39 5.36 2.87
CA ALA A 59 -6.82 5.93 4.14
C ALA A 59 -6.23 7.33 4.37
N ALA A 60 -4.92 7.51 4.14
CA ALA A 60 -4.25 8.79 4.26
C ALA A 60 -4.85 9.81 3.27
N GLU A 61 -5.07 9.41 2.02
CA GLU A 61 -5.68 10.27 0.99
C GLU A 61 -7.11 10.67 1.35
N THR A 62 -7.93 9.71 1.78
CA THR A 62 -9.30 9.98 2.22
C THR A 62 -9.32 10.93 3.42
N GLY A 63 -8.41 10.75 4.37
CA GLY A 63 -8.23 11.65 5.51
C GLY A 63 -7.83 13.06 5.10
N LEU A 64 -6.95 13.18 4.10
CA LEU A 64 -6.52 14.44 3.53
C LEU A 64 -7.69 15.17 2.87
N GLU A 65 -8.42 14.51 1.97
CA GLU A 65 -9.62 15.06 1.32
C GLU A 65 -10.69 15.48 2.33
N ASN A 66 -10.93 14.69 3.38
CA ASN A 66 -11.86 15.05 4.45
C ASN A 66 -11.42 16.31 5.20
N ALA A 67 -10.12 16.44 5.48
CA ALA A 67 -9.58 17.63 6.14
C ALA A 67 -9.73 18.88 5.26
N LEU A 68 -9.40 18.79 3.97
CA LEU A 68 -9.54 19.91 3.04
C LEU A 68 -11.01 20.34 2.84
N SER A 69 -11.96 19.40 2.89
CA SER A 69 -13.39 19.72 2.67
C SER A 69 -14.11 20.35 3.88
N ARG A 70 -13.59 20.13 5.11
CA ARG A 70 -14.29 20.51 6.36
C ARG A 70 -13.56 21.54 7.21
N ALA A 71 -12.23 21.67 7.06
CA ALA A 71 -11.45 22.49 7.97
C ALA A 71 -11.66 23.99 7.69
N PRO A 72 -11.95 24.81 8.72
CA PRO A 72 -11.83 26.25 8.59
C PRO A 72 -10.34 26.61 8.46
N PHE A 73 -9.94 27.12 7.29
CA PHE A 73 -8.57 27.58 7.06
C PHE A 73 -8.32 28.87 7.84
N SER A 74 -7.67 28.77 9.00
CA SER A 74 -7.35 29.92 9.85
C SER A 74 -5.88 30.26 9.79
N ALA A 75 -5.55 31.53 9.53
CA ALA A 75 -4.19 32.07 9.62
C ALA A 75 -3.76 32.36 11.07
N SER A 76 -4.67 32.22 12.04
CA SER A 76 -4.39 32.38 13.47
C SER A 76 -5.03 31.24 14.25
N GLY A 77 -4.20 30.38 14.84
CA GLY A 77 -4.66 29.27 15.66
C GLY A 77 -3.74 28.07 15.61
N PRO A 78 -3.90 27.12 16.55
CA PRO A 78 -3.22 25.85 16.50
C PRO A 78 -3.65 25.04 15.26
N PRO A 79 -2.84 24.07 14.82
CA PRO A 79 -3.19 23.22 13.68
C PRO A 79 -4.58 22.57 13.87
N VAL A 80 -5.41 22.63 12.84
CA VAL A 80 -6.75 22.03 12.86
C VAL A 80 -6.60 20.53 12.68
N VAL A 81 -6.89 19.76 13.72
CA VAL A 81 -6.88 18.29 13.68
C VAL A 81 -8.26 17.79 13.29
N VAL A 82 -8.35 17.10 12.16
CA VAL A 82 -9.53 16.39 11.69
C VAL A 82 -9.23 14.90 11.85
N THR A 83 -9.76 14.28 12.89
CA THR A 83 -9.69 12.84 13.09
C THR A 83 -10.93 12.21 12.42
N PRO A 84 -10.79 11.57 11.25
CA PRO A 84 -11.85 10.70 10.72
C PRO A 84 -12.15 9.54 11.70
N THR A 85 -13.36 9.01 11.59
CA THR A 85 -13.87 7.96 12.48
C THR A 85 -12.97 6.72 12.41
N PRO A 86 -12.39 6.26 13.53
CA PRO A 86 -11.55 5.07 13.53
C PRO A 86 -12.38 3.85 13.15
N THR A 87 -11.90 3.05 12.21
CA THR A 87 -12.42 1.70 11.99
C THR A 87 -11.65 0.70 12.86
N SER A 88 -12.06 -0.57 12.90
CA SER A 88 -11.52 -1.55 13.84
C SER A 88 -10.01 -1.83 13.67
N TYR A 89 -9.37 -1.38 12.59
CA TYR A 89 -7.95 -1.63 12.29
C TYR A 89 -7.22 -0.40 11.72
N GLU A 90 -7.85 0.77 11.70
CA GLU A 90 -7.37 1.94 10.96
C GLU A 90 -7.51 3.19 11.80
N VAL A 91 -6.39 3.88 12.01
CA VAL A 91 -6.33 5.17 12.69
C VAL A 91 -5.82 6.19 11.68
N VAL A 92 -6.63 7.21 11.40
CA VAL A 92 -6.25 8.29 10.49
C VAL A 92 -6.35 9.62 11.24
N THR A 93 -5.31 10.42 11.13
CA THR A 93 -5.21 11.76 11.72
C THR A 93 -4.77 12.73 10.64
N ALA A 94 -5.63 13.69 10.31
CA ALA A 94 -5.29 14.75 9.38
C ALA A 94 -5.16 16.08 10.12
N THR A 95 -4.16 16.87 9.74
CA THR A 95 -3.84 18.15 10.36
C THR A 95 -3.62 19.20 9.27
N ILE A 96 -4.20 20.39 9.45
CA ILE A 96 -3.94 21.54 8.57
C ILE A 96 -3.26 22.63 9.39
N GLN A 97 -2.09 23.04 8.94
CA GLN A 97 -1.26 24.04 9.60
C GLN A 97 -1.04 25.24 8.67
N PHE A 98 -1.21 26.44 9.22
CA PHE A 98 -0.81 27.69 8.59
C PHE A 98 0.72 27.85 8.69
N GLU A 99 1.35 28.22 7.58
CA GLU A 99 2.80 28.41 7.51
C GLU A 99 3.15 29.91 7.49
N ASP A 100 2.77 30.59 6.41
CA ASP A 100 3.04 32.00 6.23
C ASP A 100 1.99 32.68 5.32
N SER A 101 2.15 33.98 5.16
CA SER A 101 1.40 34.73 4.15
C SER A 101 2.34 35.53 3.27
N THR A 102 2.06 35.58 1.97
CA THR A 102 2.88 36.29 0.99
C THR A 102 2.05 37.22 0.13
N LEU A 103 2.72 38.21 -0.46
CA LEU A 103 2.11 39.11 -1.42
C LEU A 103 1.76 38.35 -2.70
N VAL A 104 0.59 38.65 -3.26
CA VAL A 104 0.17 38.08 -4.53
C VAL A 104 0.68 38.94 -5.69
N PRO A 105 1.38 38.37 -6.70
CA PRO A 105 1.97 39.16 -7.79
C PRO A 105 0.96 39.96 -8.64
N ASP A 106 1.39 41.13 -9.14
CA ASP A 106 0.57 42.13 -9.85
C ASP A 106 -0.26 41.62 -11.03
N LYS A 107 0.15 40.51 -11.64
CA LYS A 107 -0.52 39.94 -12.83
C LYS A 107 -1.38 38.72 -12.53
N ALA A 108 -1.43 38.26 -11.29
CA ALA A 108 -2.29 37.14 -10.89
C ALA A 108 -3.73 37.59 -10.61
N PHE A 109 -3.92 38.84 -10.15
CA PHE A 109 -5.23 39.44 -9.90
C PHE A 109 -5.19 40.93 -10.29
N SER A 110 -6.29 41.45 -10.87
CA SER A 110 -6.43 42.82 -11.41
C SER A 110 -6.25 43.97 -10.39
N LEU A 111 -5.82 43.67 -9.17
CA LEU A 111 -5.71 44.60 -8.05
C LEU A 111 -4.26 44.96 -7.69
N GLY A 112 -3.25 44.18 -8.10
CA GLY A 112 -1.86 44.49 -7.78
C GLY A 112 -1.43 44.11 -6.36
N THR A 113 -0.12 44.03 -6.16
CA THR A 113 0.59 43.92 -4.89
C THR A 113 0.25 45.12 -4.01
N GLY A 114 -0.03 44.87 -2.73
CA GLY A 114 -0.36 45.94 -1.77
C GLY A 114 -1.82 46.46 -1.84
N SER A 115 -2.69 45.89 -2.68
CA SER A 115 -4.12 46.24 -2.73
C SER A 115 -4.98 45.58 -1.63
N GLY A 116 -4.36 45.16 -0.53
CA GLY A 116 -5.07 44.54 0.59
C GLY A 116 -5.47 43.09 0.37
N ILE A 117 -4.76 42.34 -0.50
CA ILE A 117 -4.93 40.91 -0.73
C ILE A 117 -3.62 40.17 -0.41
N SER A 118 -3.71 39.01 0.24
CA SER A 118 -2.57 38.16 0.59
C SER A 118 -2.87 36.69 0.24
N ALA A 119 -1.83 35.93 -0.08
CA ALA A 119 -1.89 34.48 -0.19
C ALA A 119 -1.49 33.86 1.14
N TYR A 120 -2.37 33.07 1.74
CA TYR A 120 -2.13 32.33 2.98
C TYR A 120 -1.75 30.89 2.64
N HIS A 121 -0.55 30.47 3.01
CA HIS A 121 -0.04 29.13 2.74
C HIS A 121 -0.36 28.17 3.88
N PHE A 122 -0.79 26.96 3.51
CA PHE A 122 -1.16 25.90 4.41
C PHE A 122 -0.50 24.59 3.99
N ASN A 123 -0.08 23.82 4.99
CA ASN A 123 0.31 22.43 4.82
C ASN A 123 -0.77 21.55 5.44
N ALA A 124 -1.41 20.73 4.61
CA ALA A 124 -2.27 19.65 5.06
C ALA A 124 -1.46 18.36 5.13
N THR A 125 -1.39 17.73 6.30
CA THR A 125 -0.74 16.44 6.50
C THR A 125 -1.74 15.43 7.03
N SER A 126 -1.92 14.32 6.33
CA SER A 126 -2.72 13.17 6.76
C SER A 126 -1.82 11.99 7.03
N GLN A 127 -1.93 11.42 8.22
CA GLN A 127 -1.24 10.20 8.63
C GLN A 127 -2.27 9.10 8.85
N ALA A 128 -2.10 7.99 8.15
CA ALA A 128 -2.86 6.77 8.35
C ALA A 128 -1.95 5.69 8.92
N GLU A 129 -2.50 4.93 9.86
CA GLU A 129 -1.88 3.75 10.43
C GLU A 129 -2.89 2.60 10.40
N TYR A 130 -2.51 1.53 9.71
CA TYR A 130 -3.23 0.27 9.71
C TYR A 130 -2.60 -0.66 10.74
N VAL A 131 -3.33 -0.93 11.83
CA VAL A 131 -2.85 -1.70 12.98
C VAL A 131 -3.75 -2.91 13.20
N ILE A 132 -3.24 -4.11 12.87
CA ILE A 132 -3.92 -5.37 13.20
C ILE A 132 -3.66 -5.75 14.68
N SER A 133 -2.44 -5.50 15.16
CA SER A 133 -2.01 -5.78 16.53
C SER A 133 -0.72 -5.01 16.84
N VAL A 134 -0.53 -4.60 18.10
CA VAL A 134 0.70 -3.94 18.57
C VAL A 134 1.88 -4.91 18.42
N GLY A 135 2.98 -4.46 17.79
CA GLY A 135 4.21 -5.24 17.62
C GLY A 135 4.19 -6.29 16.50
N ASN A 136 3.27 -6.18 15.54
CA ASN A 136 3.19 -7.09 14.40
C ASN A 136 3.84 -6.47 13.16
N ASP A 137 4.62 -7.26 12.42
CA ASP A 137 5.31 -6.83 11.19
C ASP A 137 4.36 -6.56 10.00
N ARG A 138 3.04 -6.69 10.21
CA ARG A 138 1.99 -6.46 9.20
C ARG A 138 1.27 -5.13 9.39
N ASN A 139 1.79 -4.26 10.25
CA ASN A 139 1.28 -2.90 10.37
C ASN A 139 1.84 -2.06 9.22
N ALA A 140 1.02 -1.16 8.68
CA ALA A 140 1.42 -0.26 7.62
C ALA A 140 1.08 1.17 8.02
N SER A 141 1.90 2.12 7.59
CA SER A 141 1.61 3.54 7.77
C SER A 141 1.93 4.30 6.49
N ALA A 142 1.08 5.29 6.20
CA ALA A 142 1.28 6.23 5.11
C ALA A 142 1.08 7.66 5.62
N VAL A 143 1.90 8.58 5.10
CA VAL A 143 1.82 10.01 5.42
C VAL A 143 1.76 10.78 4.12
N HIS A 144 0.67 11.51 3.90
CA HIS A 144 0.47 12.36 2.72
C HIS A 144 0.49 13.82 3.15
N THR A 145 1.28 14.63 2.47
CA THR A 145 1.35 16.07 2.70
C THR A 145 1.07 16.81 1.42
N GLN A 146 0.15 17.77 1.47
CA GLN A 146 -0.16 18.67 0.38
C GLN A 146 -0.05 20.12 0.85
N ALA A 147 0.68 20.92 0.09
CA ALA A 147 0.71 22.36 0.27
C ALA A 147 -0.35 23.01 -0.63
N PHE A 148 -1.08 23.97 -0.09
CA PHE A 148 -2.02 24.80 -0.85
C PHE A 148 -2.01 26.22 -0.29
N TYR A 149 -2.58 27.15 -1.05
CA TYR A 149 -2.78 28.52 -0.57
C TYR A 149 -4.21 28.97 -0.81
N VAL A 150 -4.69 29.82 0.10
CA VAL A 150 -5.98 30.50 -0.03
C VAL A 150 -5.70 31.99 -0.17
N VAL A 151 -6.32 32.62 -1.16
CA VAL A 151 -6.20 34.07 -1.38
C VAL A 151 -7.36 34.77 -0.67
N GLY A 152 -7.02 35.76 0.16
CA GLY A 152 -8.01 36.50 0.94
C GLY A 152 -7.57 37.93 1.24
N PRO A 153 -8.42 38.73 1.89
CA PRO A 153 -8.06 40.07 2.33
C PRO A 153 -6.86 40.01 3.27
N SER A 154 -5.88 40.88 3.08
CA SER A 154 -4.69 40.95 3.92
C SER A 154 -5.08 41.26 5.36
N ALA A 155 -4.49 40.54 6.32
CA ALA A 155 -4.64 40.86 7.73
C ALA A 155 -4.06 42.27 7.99
N PRO A 156 -4.71 43.09 8.85
CA PRO A 156 -4.17 44.38 9.22
C PRO A 156 -2.81 44.19 9.89
N ILE A 157 -1.80 44.88 9.34
CA ILE A 157 -0.50 45.04 9.99
C ILE A 157 -0.73 45.88 11.26
N PHE A 158 -0.43 45.33 12.43
CA PHE A 158 -0.41 46.08 13.68
C PHE A 158 0.95 46.74 13.89
#